data_AF-A0A962M6N9-F1
#
_entry.id   AF-A0A962M6N9-F1
#
_cell.length_a   1.000
_cell.length_b   1.000
_cell.length_c   1.000
_cell.angle_alpha   90.00
_cell.angle_beta   90.00
_cell.angle_gamma   90.00
#
_symmetry.space_group_name_H-M   'P 1'
#
loop_
_entity.id
_entity.type
_entity.pdbx_description
1 polymer ?
#
loop_
_entity_poly.entity_id
_entity_poly.type
_entity_poly.pdbx_seq_one_letter_code
_entity_poly.pdbx_strand_id
1 'polypeptide(L)' 'MSKGDRKTTVLIVLDGWGYREDSRDNAIALGNTPVWDRLWQQAPHTLVSGSGLDVGLPAGQMGNSEV' A
#
# COMPACT_ATOMS: atom_id res chain seq x y z
N MET A 1 30.06 -16.75 18.69
CA MET A 1 29.50 -15.84 17.69
C MET A 1 28.42 -15.00 18.36
N SER A 2 28.61 -13.69 18.47
CA SER A 2 27.57 -12.78 19.00
C SER A 2 26.34 -12.86 18.10
N LYS A 3 25.17 -13.13 18.69
CA LYS A 3 23.89 -13.15 18.00
C LYS A 3 23.56 -11.70 17.65
N GLY A 4 23.96 -11.26 16.45
CA GLY A 4 23.74 -9.88 16.00
C GLY A 4 22.28 -9.48 16.19
N ASP A 5 22.07 -8.25 16.67
CA ASP A 5 20.76 -7.67 16.95
C ASP A 5 19.92 -7.61 15.68
N ARG A 6 19.18 -8.69 15.41
CA ARG A 6 18.20 -8.74 14.33
C ARG A 6 17.02 -7.87 14.75
N LYS A 7 16.77 -6.82 13.97
CA LYS A 7 15.54 -6.04 14.11
C LYS A 7 14.37 -6.85 13.58
N THR A 8 13.34 -7.01 14.41
CA THR A 8 12.07 -7.60 13.98
C THR A 8 11.36 -6.61 13.07
N THR A 9 10.92 -7.09 11.90
CA THR A 9 10.17 -6.30 10.91
C THR A 9 8.81 -6.91 10.71
N VAL A 10 7.81 -6.06 10.45
CA VAL A 10 6.44 -6.46 10.13
C VAL A 10 6.10 -5.93 8.74
N LEU A 11 5.50 -6.78 7.89
CA LEU A 11 4.85 -6.40 6.65
C LEU A 11 3.34 -6.42 6.87
N ILE A 12 2.65 -5.34 6.52
CA ILE A 12 1.20 -5.22 6.60
C ILE A 12 0.68 -5.00 5.19
N VAL A 13 -0.25 -5.85 4.75
CA VAL A 13 -0.97 -5.70 3.48
C VAL A 13 -2.41 -5.30 3.81
N LEU A 14 -2.81 -4.12 3.35
CA LEU A 14 -4.19 -3.65 3.43
C LEU A 14 -4.88 -4.00 2.11
N ASP A 15 -5.65 -5.09 2.09
CA ASP A 15 -6.32 -5.55 0.87
C ASP A 15 -7.33 -4.49 0.35
N GLY A 16 -7.33 -4.23 -0.95
CA GLY A 16 -8.15 -3.21 -1.58
C GLY A 16 -7.79 -1.75 -1.24
N TRP A 17 -6.63 -1.49 -0.63
CA TRP A 17 -6.21 -0.14 -0.21
C TRP A 17 -5.37 0.58 -1.27
N GLY A 18 -6.03 1.25 -2.21
CA GLY A 18 -5.36 2.00 -3.30
C GLY A 18 -5.13 3.49 -3.03
N TYR A 19 -4.36 4.14 -3.92
CA TYR A 19 -4.18 5.59 -3.95
C TYR A 19 -4.87 6.19 -5.19
N ARG A 20 -5.64 7.26 -4.98
CA ARG A 20 -6.29 8.07 -6.03
C ARG A 20 -6.35 9.52 -5.56
N GLU A 21 -5.94 10.45 -6.42
CA GLU A 21 -5.94 11.90 -6.11
C GLU A 21 -7.36 12.47 -5.92
N ASP A 22 -8.32 12.04 -6.75
CA ASP A 22 -9.73 12.47 -6.60
C ASP A 22 -10.35 11.80 -5.35
N SER A 23 -10.82 12.64 -4.43
CA SER A 23 -11.46 12.25 -3.18
C SER A 23 -12.95 11.94 -3.32
N ARG A 24 -13.58 12.29 -4.46
CA ARG A 24 -14.98 11.96 -4.73
C ARG A 24 -15.16 10.45 -4.70
N ASP A 25 -16.15 9.99 -3.93
CA ASP A 25 -16.47 8.58 -3.75
C ASP A 25 -15.23 7.74 -3.33
N ASN A 26 -14.31 8.35 -2.56
CA ASN A 26 -13.08 7.71 -2.09
C ASN A 26 -13.18 7.40 -0.60
N ALA A 27 -13.53 6.16 -0.26
CA ALA A 27 -13.67 5.75 1.13
C ALA A 27 -12.37 5.87 1.94
N ILE A 28 -11.20 5.71 1.31
CA ILE A 28 -9.90 5.84 1.97
C ILE A 28 -9.62 7.30 2.30
N ALA A 29 -9.74 8.19 1.31
CA ALA A 29 -9.48 9.63 1.50
C ALA A 29 -10.52 10.34 2.39
N LEU A 30 -11.76 9.84 2.43
CA LEU A 30 -12.85 10.38 3.24
C LEU A 30 -12.98 9.69 4.61
N GLY A 31 -12.26 8.60 4.84
CA GLY A 31 -12.31 7.83 6.07
C GLY A 31 -11.62 8.53 7.24
N ASN A 32 -12.01 8.18 8.47
CA ASN A 32 -11.27 8.59 9.67
C ASN A 32 -10.09 7.62 9.91
N THR A 33 -8.92 7.94 9.34
CA THR A 33 -7.77 7.03 9.26
C THR A 33 -6.51 7.59 9.95
N PRO A 34 -6.58 8.02 11.22
CA PRO A 34 -5.53 8.84 11.85
C PRO A 34 -4.15 8.17 11.92
N VAL A 35 -4.11 6.83 11.98
CA VAL A 35 -2.85 6.08 11.96
C VAL A 35 -2.24 6.09 10.56
N TRP A 36 -3.04 5.84 9.53
CA TRP A 36 -2.59 5.90 8.13
C TRP A 36 -2.15 7.31 7.75
N ASP A 37 -2.96 8.32 8.09
CA ASP A 37 -2.68 9.72 7.77
C ASP A 37 -1.35 10.18 8.39
N ARG A 38 -1.09 9.80 9.64
CA ARG A 38 0.18 10.08 10.31
C ARG A 38 1.35 9.39 9.63
N LEU A 39 1.22 8.11 9.25
CA LEU A 39 2.28 7.38 8.56
C LEU A 39 2.56 8.01 7.18
N TRP A 40 1.52 8.34 6.44
CA TRP A 40 1.63 8.98 5.12
C TRP A 40 2.32 10.35 5.20
N GLN A 41 2.03 11.16 6.23
CA GLN A 41 2.64 12.49 6.37
C GLN A 41 4.08 12.47 6.90
N GLN A 42 4.44 11.49 7.73
CA GLN A 42 5.66 11.55 8.54
C GLN A 42 6.70 10.47 8.22
N ALA A 43 6.30 9.36 7.60
CA ALA A 43 7.22 8.29 7.24
C ALA A 43 7.59 8.36 5.75
N PRO A 44 8.81 7.95 5.37
CA PRO A 44 9.16 7.75 3.96
C PRO A 44 8.20 6.74 3.32
N HIS A 45 7.60 7.13 2.20
CA HIS A 45 6.65 6.31 1.46
C HIS A 45 6.80 6.56 -0.04
N THR A 46 6.32 5.62 -0.85
CA THR A 46 6.23 5.72 -2.31
C THR A 46 4.99 4.96 -2.78
N LEU A 47 4.59 5.19 -4.03
CA LEU A 47 3.61 4.37 -4.73
C LEU A 47 4.32 3.27 -5.52
N VAL A 48 3.64 2.13 -5.66
CA VAL A 48 4.04 1.00 -6.52
C VAL A 48 2.84 0.55 -7.34
N SER A 49 3.08 0.04 -8.54
CA SER A 49 2.02 -0.51 -9.39
C SER A 49 1.70 -1.95 -8.97
N GLY A 50 0.43 -2.23 -8.77
CA GLY A 50 -0.10 -3.56 -8.43
C GLY A 50 -1.10 -4.09 -9.46
N SER A 51 -0.98 -3.68 -10.72
CA SER A 51 -1.94 -4.03 -11.78
C SER A 51 -1.30 -4.07 -13.16
N GLY A 52 -2.02 -4.64 -14.14
CA GLY A 52 -1.56 -4.74 -15.51
C GLY A 52 -0.22 -5.46 -15.66
N LEU A 53 0.60 -4.99 -16.60
CA LEU A 53 1.85 -5.66 -16.98
C LEU A 53 2.85 -5.74 -15.81
N ASP A 54 2.80 -4.81 -14.86
CA ASP A 54 3.73 -4.74 -13.73
C ASP A 54 3.61 -5.93 -12.78
N VAL A 55 2.46 -6.61 -12.79
CA VAL A 55 2.19 -7.82 -12.01
C VAL A 55 1.91 -9.05 -12.90
N GLY A 56 2.25 -8.96 -14.19
CA GLY A 56 2.08 -10.08 -15.14
C GLY A 56 0.65 -10.25 -15.68
N LEU A 57 -0.22 -9.25 -15.53
CA LEU A 57 -1.56 -9.22 -16.12
C LEU A 57 -1.57 -8.47 -17.47
N PRO A 58 -2.56 -8.71 -18.34
CA PRO A 58 -2.78 -7.89 -19.53
C PRO A 58 -2.85 -6.39 -19.23
N ALA A 59 -2.43 -5.57 -20.19
CA ALA A 59 -2.47 -4.11 -20.05
C ALA A 59 -3.88 -3.59 -19.73
N GLY A 60 -3.98 -2.72 -18.71
CA GLY A 60 -5.25 -2.16 -18.25
C GLY A 60 -6.09 -3.08 -17.35
N GLN A 61 -5.65 -4.32 -17.13
CA GLN A 61 -6.35 -5.22 -16.22
C GLN A 61 -6.06 -4.84 -14.76
N MET A 62 -7.13 -4.73 -13.97
CA MET A 62 -7.06 -4.50 -12.53
C MET A 62 -6.33 -5.64 -11.82
N GLY A 63 -5.57 -5.31 -10.77
CA GLY A 63 -4.99 -6.28 -9.85
C GLY A 63 -6.03 -7.04 -9.01
N ASN A 64 -5.57 -8.05 -8.28
CA ASN A 64 -6.37 -8.88 -7.39
C ASN A 64 -5.48 -9.41 -6.25
N SER A 65 -6.03 -10.21 -5.34
CA SER A 65 -5.32 -10.65 -4.14
C SER A 65 -4.36 -11.83 -4.40
N GLU A 66 -4.54 -12.57 -5.50
CA GLU A 66 -3.75 -13.75 -5.85
C GLU A 66 -2.46 -13.44 -6.62
N VAL A 67 -2.47 -12.32 -7.35
CA VAL A 67 -1.40 -11.90 -8.28
C VAL A 67 -0.55 -10.80 -7.64
#